data_AF-A0A094J1Z9-F1
#
_entry.id   AF-A0A094J1Z9-F1
#
_cell.length_a   1.000
_cell.length_b   1.000
_cell.length_c   1.000
_cell.angle_alpha   90.00
_cell.angle_beta   90.00
_cell.angle_gamma   90.00
#
_symmetry.space_group_name_H-M   'P 1'
#
loop_
_entity.id
_entity.type
_entity.pdbx_description
1 polymer ?
#
loop_
_entity_poly.entity_id
_entity_poly.type
_entity_poly.pdbx_seq_one_letter_code
_entity_poly.pdbx_strand_id
1 'polypeptide(L)'
;MRKEILNLHKQIMDNSATKEQELFRENIKKLKEMLNNTELSFFEKGWVYWQLQDHYALQRDSGKELEIFEKFVKHIKSYDKSYLFWAVWDMTQTLTMRLGGKHKLWDETFEEANTIITNSEELIRMKFEMNRGYVGIFTDERVLIEDELVENAIQNIQKIIISYPKHPDILFFRMTFYAQTIKYNHYKGNGIIDISIKLKEEVSNLNLGLTKQMINIYRDDLLFGSWDQISISHGEHYSARVGLTNVLFALCEAGSVNTIEYLLKHVDKYKLENKRLISLIGTLRSNLK
;
A
#
# COMPACT_ATOMS: atom_id res chain seq x y z
N MET A 1 10.00 12.56 -24.96
CA MET A 1 9.77 12.40 -23.52
C MET A 1 8.73 11.35 -23.13
N ARG A 2 7.41 11.59 -23.14
CA ARG A 2 6.41 10.62 -22.63
C ARG A 2 6.51 9.21 -23.23
N LYS A 3 6.82 9.09 -24.52
CA LYS A 3 7.07 7.80 -25.19
C LYS A 3 8.29 7.06 -24.62
N GLU A 4 9.36 7.80 -24.31
CA GLU A 4 10.58 7.23 -23.71
C GLU A 4 10.32 6.77 -22.28
N ILE A 5 9.54 7.55 -21.51
CA ILE A 5 9.09 7.19 -20.16
C ILE A 5 8.30 5.87 -20.20
N LEU A 6 7.33 5.74 -21.11
CA LEU A 6 6.53 4.53 -21.27
C LEU A 6 7.39 3.32 -21.69
N ASN A 7 8.38 3.52 -22.55
CA ASN A 7 9.29 2.44 -22.95
C ASN A 7 10.15 1.97 -21.78
N LEU A 8 10.70 2.89 -20.99
CA LEU A 8 11.48 2.55 -19.79
C LEU A 8 10.60 1.84 -18.75
N HIS A 9 9.38 2.32 -18.54
CA HIS A 9 8.42 1.68 -17.65
C HIS A 9 8.15 0.22 -18.05
N LYS A 10 7.92 -0.06 -19.33
CA LYS A 10 7.75 -1.44 -19.82
C LYS A 10 8.97 -2.31 -19.57
N GLN A 11 10.18 -1.78 -19.79
CA GLN A 11 11.43 -2.49 -19.51
C GLN A 11 11.57 -2.86 -18.03
N ILE A 12 11.15 -1.98 -17.11
CA ILE A 12 11.14 -2.26 -15.67
C ILE A 12 10.18 -3.40 -15.33
N MET A 13 9.03 -3.49 -16.01
CA MET A 13 7.99 -4.49 -15.72
C MET A 13 8.28 -5.90 -16.29
N ASP A 14 9.07 -6.02 -17.35
CA ASP A 14 9.26 -7.28 -18.11
C ASP A 14 10.36 -8.25 -17.57
N ASN A 15 10.77 -8.14 -16.29
CA ASN A 15 11.95 -8.85 -15.76
C ASN A 15 11.88 -10.39 -15.82
N SER A 16 12.71 -10.99 -16.68
CA SER A 16 13.05 -12.42 -16.70
C SER A 16 14.35 -12.69 -15.92
N ALA A 17 14.35 -13.77 -15.13
CA ALA A 17 15.17 -14.01 -13.94
C ALA A 17 16.71 -14.14 -14.11
N THR A 18 17.32 -13.78 -15.24
CA THR A 18 18.75 -14.03 -15.50
C THR A 18 19.60 -12.80 -15.86
N LYS A 19 19.02 -11.59 -15.97
CA LYS A 19 19.78 -10.33 -16.27
C LYS A 19 19.49 -9.17 -15.31
N GLU A 20 18.94 -9.49 -14.15
CA GLU A 20 18.30 -8.50 -13.28
C GLU A 20 19.26 -7.39 -12.83
N GLN A 21 20.46 -7.70 -12.33
CA GLN A 21 21.38 -6.70 -11.79
C GLN A 21 21.92 -5.69 -12.82
N GLU A 22 22.20 -6.13 -14.06
CA GLU A 22 22.69 -5.24 -15.11
C GLU A 22 21.58 -4.30 -15.59
N LEU A 23 20.36 -4.83 -15.74
CA LEU A 23 19.17 -4.06 -16.08
C LEU A 23 18.82 -3.03 -15.00
N PHE A 24 18.93 -3.39 -13.71
CA PHE A 24 18.77 -2.45 -12.60
C PHE A 24 19.73 -1.25 -12.71
N ARG A 25 21.01 -1.50 -12.99
CA ARG A 25 22.02 -0.43 -13.14
C ARG A 25 21.72 0.46 -14.34
N GLU A 26 21.33 -0.14 -15.47
CA GLU A 26 21.00 0.59 -16.68
C GLU A 26 19.75 1.47 -16.48
N ASN A 27 18.73 0.96 -15.78
CA ASN A 27 17.52 1.70 -15.44
C ASN A 27 17.83 2.88 -14.51
N ILE A 28 18.61 2.66 -13.45
CA ILE A 28 19.05 3.75 -12.54
C ILE A 28 19.79 4.84 -13.33
N LYS A 29 20.68 4.46 -14.26
CA LYS A 29 21.40 5.42 -15.10
C LYS A 29 20.44 6.26 -15.94
N LYS A 30 19.51 5.62 -16.67
CA LYS A 30 18.50 6.31 -17.50
C LYS A 30 17.62 7.24 -16.66
N LEU A 31 17.15 6.79 -15.50
CA LEU A 31 16.35 7.61 -14.60
C LEU A 31 17.12 8.85 -14.09
N LYS A 32 18.40 8.69 -13.74
CA LYS A 32 19.25 9.84 -13.36
C LYS A 32 19.46 10.82 -14.51
N GLU A 33 19.65 10.33 -15.73
CA GLU A 33 19.76 11.18 -16.92
C GLU A 33 18.47 11.97 -17.16
N MET A 34 17.31 11.34 -16.95
CA MET A 34 16.00 12.00 -17.05
C MET A 34 15.83 13.13 -16.03
N LEU A 35 16.35 13.01 -14.81
CA LEU A 35 16.27 14.10 -13.81
C LEU A 35 16.99 15.38 -14.24
N ASN A 36 17.96 15.29 -15.15
CA ASN A 36 18.67 16.44 -15.72
C ASN A 36 17.89 17.11 -16.85
N ASN A 37 16.81 16.50 -17.34
CA ASN A 37 15.98 17.06 -18.39
C ASN A 37 15.01 18.12 -17.84
N THR A 38 15.02 19.31 -18.44
CA THR A 38 14.18 20.44 -18.04
C THR A 38 12.73 20.35 -18.54
N GLU A 39 12.42 19.43 -19.45
CA GLU A 39 11.10 19.27 -20.08
C GLU A 39 10.16 18.35 -19.29
N LEU A 40 10.63 17.68 -18.24
CA LEU A 40 9.76 16.83 -17.41
C LEU A 40 8.75 17.69 -16.66
N SER A 41 7.48 17.32 -16.75
CA SER A 41 6.45 17.88 -15.87
C SER A 41 6.74 17.55 -14.41
N PHE A 42 6.07 18.26 -13.50
CA PHE A 42 6.18 18.04 -12.06
C PHE A 42 5.93 16.56 -11.68
N PHE A 43 4.85 15.98 -12.19
CA PHE A 43 4.47 14.59 -11.91
C PHE A 43 5.38 13.58 -12.60
N GLU A 44 5.86 13.84 -13.83
CA GLU A 44 6.84 12.94 -14.44
C GLU A 44 8.15 12.92 -13.64
N LYS A 45 8.62 14.08 -13.18
CA LYS A 45 9.80 14.16 -12.33
C LYS A 45 9.60 13.50 -10.97
N GLY A 46 8.41 13.64 -10.38
CA GLY A 46 8.03 12.92 -9.16
C GLY A 46 8.05 11.41 -9.36
N TRP A 47 7.55 10.92 -10.49
CA TRP A 47 7.61 9.50 -10.85
C TRP A 47 9.05 9.00 -10.98
N VAL A 48 9.94 9.77 -11.62
CA VAL A 48 11.36 9.41 -11.74
C VAL A 48 12.01 9.29 -10.35
N TYR A 49 11.72 10.21 -9.44
CA TYR A 49 12.21 10.11 -8.05
C TYR A 49 11.69 8.86 -7.34
N TRP A 50 10.39 8.60 -7.44
CA TRP A 50 9.77 7.41 -6.83
C TRP A 50 10.38 6.11 -7.37
N GLN A 51 10.61 6.01 -8.69
CA GLN A 51 11.24 4.85 -9.33
C GLN A 51 12.70 4.66 -8.90
N LEU A 52 13.47 5.75 -8.78
CA LEU A 52 14.83 5.67 -8.26
C LEU A 52 14.84 5.17 -6.82
N GLN A 53 13.91 5.65 -6.00
CA GLN A 53 13.78 5.21 -4.61
C GLN A 53 13.42 3.73 -4.53
N ASP A 54 12.43 3.27 -5.31
CA ASP A 54 12.03 1.86 -5.38
C ASP A 54 13.18 0.95 -5.82
N HIS A 55 13.95 1.35 -6.84
CA HIS A 55 15.12 0.58 -7.27
C HIS A 55 16.18 0.43 -6.16
N TYR A 56 16.48 1.48 -5.40
CA TYR A 56 17.42 1.37 -4.28
C TYR A 56 16.84 0.59 -3.10
N ALA A 57 15.53 0.70 -2.84
CA ALA A 57 14.85 -0.09 -1.83
C ALA A 57 14.94 -1.60 -2.14
N LEU A 58 14.71 -1.98 -3.40
CA LEU A 58 14.85 -3.37 -3.87
C LEU A 58 16.30 -3.89 -3.77
N GLN A 59 17.28 -3.01 -3.95
CA GLN A 59 18.71 -3.32 -3.76
C GLN A 59 19.16 -3.29 -2.29
N ARG A 60 18.28 -2.92 -1.36
CA ARG A 60 18.57 -2.70 0.07
C ARG A 60 19.65 -1.63 0.33
N ASP A 61 19.77 -0.66 -0.57
CA ASP A 61 20.72 0.47 -0.45
C ASP A 61 20.02 1.69 0.20
N SER A 62 19.85 1.62 1.53
CA SER A 62 19.20 2.67 2.32
C SER A 62 19.91 4.03 2.27
N GLY A 63 21.22 4.04 1.99
CA GLY A 63 21.99 5.27 1.87
C GLY A 63 21.61 6.03 0.60
N LYS A 64 21.61 5.34 -0.54
CA LYS A 64 21.17 5.93 -1.81
C LYS A 64 19.69 6.21 -1.85
N GLU A 65 18.89 5.37 -1.21
CA GLU A 65 17.47 5.63 -1.05
C GLU A 65 17.22 6.96 -0.32
N LEU A 66 17.89 7.21 0.80
CA LEU A 66 17.75 8.47 1.55
C LEU A 66 18.15 9.69 0.72
N GLU A 67 19.28 9.64 0.00
CA GLU A 67 19.73 10.73 -0.89
C GLU A 67 18.68 11.09 -1.95
N ILE A 68 17.94 10.10 -2.46
CA ILE A 68 16.86 10.31 -3.43
C ILE A 68 15.61 10.83 -2.71
N PHE A 69 15.26 10.24 -1.57
CA PHE A 69 14.09 10.63 -0.80
C PHE A 69 14.14 12.11 -0.39
N GLU A 70 15.29 12.61 0.09
CA GLU A 70 15.50 14.02 0.41
C GLU A 70 15.17 14.94 -0.77
N LYS A 71 15.63 14.57 -1.97
CA LYS A 71 15.38 15.33 -3.20
C LYS A 71 13.91 15.24 -3.62
N PHE A 72 13.29 14.09 -3.42
CA PHE A 72 11.89 13.87 -3.76
C PHE A 72 10.97 14.70 -2.85
N VAL A 73 11.20 14.68 -1.54
CA VAL A 73 10.46 15.50 -0.56
C VAL A 73 10.62 16.99 -0.89
N LYS A 74 11.84 17.44 -1.19
CA LYS A 74 12.08 18.83 -1.61
C LYS A 74 11.32 19.18 -2.90
N HIS A 75 11.33 18.28 -3.88
CA HIS A 75 10.57 18.45 -5.13
C HIS A 75 9.07 18.60 -4.85
N ILE A 76 8.48 17.69 -4.07
CA ILE A 76 7.06 17.75 -3.70
C ILE A 76 6.72 19.06 -2.98
N LYS A 77 7.48 19.42 -1.95
CA LYS A 77 7.26 20.64 -1.16
C LYS A 77 7.37 21.92 -2.00
N SER A 78 8.11 21.90 -3.10
CA SER A 78 8.23 23.05 -4.00
C SER A 78 6.98 23.31 -4.86
N TYR A 79 6.08 22.33 -4.96
CA TYR A 79 4.84 22.42 -5.71
C TYR A 79 3.63 22.56 -4.78
N ASP A 80 3.34 21.52 -4.02
CA ASP A 80 2.26 21.50 -3.03
C ASP A 80 2.52 20.38 -2.02
N LYS A 81 2.49 20.74 -0.74
CA LYS A 81 2.68 19.80 0.37
C LYS A 81 1.60 18.73 0.42
N SER A 82 0.41 18.95 -0.14
CA SER A 82 -0.66 17.96 -0.18
C SER A 82 -0.25 16.65 -0.86
N TYR A 83 0.78 16.65 -1.71
CA TYR A 83 1.32 15.46 -2.36
C TYR A 83 2.38 14.72 -1.54
N LEU A 84 2.68 15.14 -0.30
CA LEU A 84 3.65 14.44 0.54
C LEU A 84 3.28 12.97 0.78
N PHE A 85 1.99 12.62 0.74
CA PHE A 85 1.53 11.23 0.78
C PHE A 85 2.21 10.35 -0.29
N TRP A 86 2.53 10.90 -1.47
CA TRP A 86 3.23 10.19 -2.53
C TRP A 86 4.68 9.87 -2.17
N ALA A 87 5.31 10.74 -1.40
CA ALA A 87 6.67 10.49 -0.95
C ALA A 87 6.68 9.32 0.03
N VAL A 88 5.66 9.17 0.89
CA VAL A 88 5.71 8.32 2.09
C VAL A 88 4.77 7.10 2.11
N TRP A 89 4.29 6.61 0.96
CA TRP A 89 3.29 5.52 0.94
C TRP A 89 3.82 4.10 0.81
N ASP A 90 5.03 3.91 0.29
CA ASP A 90 5.52 2.59 -0.06
C ASP A 90 6.16 1.86 1.14
N MET A 91 5.66 0.66 1.40
CA MET A 91 6.09 -0.19 2.51
C MET A 91 7.53 -0.71 2.32
N THR A 92 7.92 -1.05 1.10
CA THR A 92 9.26 -1.59 0.77
C THR A 92 10.33 -0.53 0.98
N GLN A 93 10.04 0.70 0.57
CA GLN A 93 10.91 1.86 0.78
C GLN A 93 11.12 2.12 2.27
N THR A 94 10.02 2.27 3.03
CA THR A 94 10.07 2.48 4.47
C THR A 94 10.82 1.35 5.20
N LEU A 95 10.56 0.08 4.85
CA LEU A 95 11.23 -1.08 5.44
C LEU A 95 12.74 -1.02 5.22
N THR A 96 13.18 -0.67 4.01
CA THR A 96 14.61 -0.59 3.67
C THR A 96 15.31 0.53 4.45
N MET A 97 14.71 1.72 4.52
CA MET A 97 15.24 2.81 5.35
C MET A 97 15.31 2.44 6.83
N ARG A 98 14.31 1.73 7.36
CA ARG A 98 14.32 1.29 8.76
C ARG A 98 15.42 0.28 9.06
N LEU A 99 15.53 -0.78 8.26
CA LEU A 99 16.59 -1.78 8.41
C LEU A 99 17.99 -1.17 8.29
N GLY A 100 18.13 -0.11 7.49
CA GLY A 100 19.37 0.64 7.34
C GLY A 100 19.63 1.72 8.40
N GLY A 101 18.72 1.95 9.35
CA GLY A 101 18.83 3.03 10.34
C GLY A 101 18.74 4.45 9.76
N LYS A 102 18.06 4.62 8.61
CA LYS A 102 17.91 5.88 7.83
C LYS A 102 16.47 6.40 7.78
N HIS A 103 15.61 5.98 8.70
CA HIS A 103 14.17 6.25 8.66
C HIS A 103 13.73 7.61 9.22
N LYS A 104 14.60 8.35 9.93
CA LYS A 104 14.21 9.58 10.64
C LYS A 104 13.46 10.59 9.76
N LEU A 105 14.03 10.93 8.60
CA LEU A 105 13.39 11.88 7.68
C LEU A 105 12.08 11.35 7.11
N TRP A 106 11.98 10.02 6.93
CA TRP A 106 10.76 9.38 6.47
C TRP A 106 9.64 9.52 7.50
N ASP A 107 9.94 9.27 8.78
CA ASP A 107 8.99 9.42 9.87
C ASP A 107 8.55 10.87 10.04
N GLU A 108 9.49 11.83 10.03
CA GLU A 108 9.18 13.26 10.07
C GLU A 108 8.27 13.68 8.89
N THR A 109 8.51 13.13 7.71
CA THR A 109 7.69 13.42 6.51
C THR A 109 6.31 12.74 6.61
N PHE A 110 6.23 11.53 7.16
CA PHE A 110 4.99 10.81 7.41
C PHE A 110 4.09 11.54 8.40
N GLU A 111 4.67 12.03 9.51
CA GLU A 111 3.96 12.85 10.48
C GLU A 111 3.49 14.17 9.86
N GLU A 112 4.37 14.88 9.12
CA GLU A 112 4.00 16.11 8.41
C GLU A 112 2.83 15.85 7.45
N ALA A 113 2.89 14.79 6.65
CA ALA A 113 1.84 14.42 5.73
C ALA A 113 0.51 14.15 6.46
N ASN A 114 0.55 13.47 7.61
CA ASN A 114 -0.66 13.20 8.40
C ASN A 114 -1.36 14.47 8.94
N THR A 115 -0.64 15.58 9.13
CA THR A 115 -1.24 16.86 9.53
C THR A 115 -2.06 17.54 8.42
N ILE A 116 -1.90 17.11 7.17
CA ILE A 116 -2.57 17.71 6.03
C ILE A 116 -4.06 17.36 6.04
N ILE A 117 -4.88 18.40 6.03
CA ILE A 117 -6.34 18.32 5.91
C ILE A 117 -6.71 18.37 4.43
N THR A 118 -7.53 17.43 3.98
CA THR A 118 -7.96 17.33 2.58
C THR A 118 -9.38 16.77 2.49
N ASN A 119 -10.11 17.17 1.45
CA ASN A 119 -11.42 16.62 1.10
C ASN A 119 -11.42 15.98 -0.30
N SER A 120 -10.27 15.93 -0.97
CA SER A 120 -10.13 15.29 -2.28
C SER A 120 -10.11 13.77 -2.12
N GLU A 121 -10.94 13.06 -2.88
CA GLU A 121 -10.99 11.58 -2.87
C GLU A 121 -9.60 10.96 -3.15
N GLU A 122 -8.89 11.48 -4.14
CA GLU A 122 -7.53 11.06 -4.48
C GLU A 122 -6.55 11.20 -3.30
N LEU A 123 -6.59 12.35 -2.63
CA LEU A 123 -5.72 12.63 -1.49
C LEU A 123 -6.12 11.82 -0.25
N ILE A 124 -7.41 11.56 -0.05
CA ILE A 124 -7.91 10.69 1.02
C ILE A 124 -7.41 9.27 0.80
N ARG A 125 -7.52 8.76 -0.43
CA ARG A 125 -6.97 7.43 -0.79
C ARG A 125 -5.48 7.36 -0.55
N MET A 126 -4.72 8.38 -0.97
CA MET A 126 -3.27 8.40 -0.76
C MET A 126 -2.89 8.51 0.72
N LYS A 127 -3.61 9.30 1.52
CA LYS A 127 -3.43 9.36 2.97
C LYS A 127 -3.73 8.01 3.63
N PHE A 128 -4.73 7.29 3.13
CA PHE A 128 -5.03 5.94 3.58
C PHE A 128 -3.90 4.95 3.24
N GLU A 129 -3.46 4.90 1.97
CA GLU A 129 -2.38 3.98 1.53
C GLU A 129 -1.08 4.26 2.29
N MET A 130 -0.78 5.53 2.59
CA MET A 130 0.35 5.93 3.41
C MET A 130 0.30 5.32 4.82
N ASN A 131 -0.80 5.52 5.55
CA ASN A 131 -0.94 4.93 6.88
C ASN A 131 -0.97 3.39 6.80
N ARG A 132 -1.58 2.82 5.76
CA ARG A 132 -1.60 1.38 5.53
C ARG A 132 -0.17 0.83 5.36
N GLY A 133 0.64 1.46 4.50
CA GLY A 133 2.01 1.07 4.23
C GLY A 133 2.85 1.09 5.50
N TYR A 134 2.70 2.14 6.31
CA TYR A 134 3.41 2.30 7.58
C TYR A 134 3.11 1.17 8.57
N VAL A 135 1.83 0.83 8.75
CA VAL A 135 1.38 -0.28 9.60
C VAL A 135 1.76 -1.64 8.99
N GLY A 136 2.13 -1.74 7.72
CA GLY A 136 2.57 -3.01 7.14
C GLY A 136 3.91 -3.54 7.67
N ILE A 137 4.68 -2.70 8.36
CA ILE A 137 6.10 -2.94 8.62
C ILE A 137 6.37 -3.48 10.03
N PHE A 138 5.48 -3.20 11.00
CA PHE A 138 5.71 -3.53 12.41
C PHE A 138 5.79 -5.04 12.69
N THR A 139 5.40 -5.89 11.74
CA THR A 139 5.44 -7.35 11.90
C THR A 139 6.85 -7.95 11.71
N ASP A 140 7.84 -7.16 11.31
CA ASP A 140 9.25 -7.62 11.22
C ASP A 140 9.99 -7.26 12.52
N GLU A 141 10.36 -8.26 13.31
CA GLU A 141 11.05 -8.11 14.61
C GLU A 141 12.40 -7.37 14.52
N ARG A 142 12.99 -7.30 13.33
CA ARG A 142 14.26 -6.60 13.08
C ARG A 142 14.05 -5.10 12.89
N VAL A 143 12.80 -4.68 12.72
CA VAL A 143 12.44 -3.30 12.45
C VAL A 143 12.02 -2.63 13.75
N LEU A 144 12.86 -1.69 14.20
CA LEU A 144 12.49 -0.80 15.28
C LEU A 144 11.45 0.19 14.77
N ILE A 145 10.23 0.08 15.28
CA ILE A 145 9.15 1.04 15.11
C ILE A 145 8.63 1.39 16.51
N GLU A 146 8.43 2.68 16.74
CA GLU A 146 7.76 3.16 17.95
C GLU A 146 6.28 2.77 17.90
N ASP A 147 5.80 2.08 18.93
CA ASP A 147 4.40 1.64 19.02
C ASP A 147 3.42 2.80 18.79
N GLU A 148 3.74 3.98 19.34
CA GLU A 148 2.93 5.19 19.22
C GLU A 148 2.69 5.58 17.75
N LEU A 149 3.70 5.45 16.89
CA LEU A 149 3.55 5.78 15.46
C LEU A 149 2.63 4.78 14.73
N VAL A 150 2.68 3.50 15.09
CA VAL A 150 1.77 2.47 14.55
C VAL A 150 0.34 2.71 15.03
N GLU A 151 0.18 2.99 16.32
CA GLU A 151 -1.12 3.31 16.91
C GLU A 151 -1.73 4.55 16.27
N ASN A 152 -0.93 5.60 16.09
CA ASN A 152 -1.33 6.83 15.39
C ASN A 152 -1.76 6.54 13.95
N ALA A 153 -1.02 5.68 13.24
CA ALA A 153 -1.37 5.30 11.87
C ALA A 153 -2.70 4.51 11.81
N ILE A 154 -2.92 3.55 12.71
CA ILE A 154 -4.19 2.81 12.84
C ILE A 154 -5.35 3.76 13.17
N GLN A 155 -5.15 4.69 14.10
CA GLN A 155 -6.15 5.70 14.46
C GLN A 155 -6.47 6.63 13.29
N ASN A 156 -5.48 7.02 12.49
CA ASN A 156 -5.68 7.84 11.30
C ASN A 156 -6.49 7.11 10.24
N ILE A 157 -6.23 5.81 10.03
CA ILE A 157 -7.07 4.96 9.16
C ILE A 157 -8.51 4.93 9.68
N GLN A 158 -8.71 4.74 10.98
CA GLN A 158 -10.04 4.75 11.58
C GLN A 158 -10.76 6.08 11.38
N LYS A 159 -10.05 7.21 11.58
CA LYS A 159 -10.58 8.55 11.33
C LYS A 159 -11.01 8.72 9.87
N ILE A 160 -10.20 8.27 8.91
CA ILE A 160 -10.57 8.31 7.48
C ILE A 160 -11.87 7.55 7.22
N ILE A 161 -12.02 6.35 7.78
CA ILE A 161 -13.23 5.52 7.61
C ILE A 161 -14.48 6.22 8.17
N ILE A 162 -14.35 6.89 9.32
CA ILE A 162 -15.45 7.60 9.99
C ILE A 162 -15.80 8.89 9.23
N SER A 163 -14.79 9.65 8.80
CA SER A 163 -14.97 10.95 8.15
C SER A 163 -15.47 10.82 6.71
N TYR A 164 -15.14 9.74 6.00
CA TYR A 164 -15.46 9.56 4.59
C TYR A 164 -16.22 8.25 4.31
N PRO A 165 -17.39 8.02 4.92
CA PRO A 165 -18.11 6.74 4.83
C PRO A 165 -18.68 6.45 3.43
N LYS A 166 -18.70 7.45 2.54
CA LYS A 166 -19.19 7.35 1.15
C LYS A 166 -18.05 7.28 0.12
N HIS A 167 -16.79 7.21 0.56
CA HIS A 167 -15.66 7.11 -0.36
C HIS A 167 -15.77 5.84 -1.22
N PRO A 168 -15.44 5.88 -2.52
CA PRO A 168 -15.55 4.71 -3.41
C PRO A 168 -14.81 3.45 -2.91
N ASP A 169 -13.68 3.64 -2.21
CA ASP A 169 -12.88 2.54 -1.62
C ASP A 169 -13.20 2.21 -0.15
N ILE A 170 -14.31 2.71 0.40
CA ILE A 170 -14.60 2.58 1.85
C ILE A 170 -14.58 1.12 2.35
N LEU A 171 -15.04 0.17 1.53
CA LEU A 171 -15.00 -1.25 1.88
C LEU A 171 -13.58 -1.77 2.03
N PHE A 172 -12.68 -1.38 1.12
CA PHE A 172 -11.26 -1.72 1.23
C PHE A 172 -10.62 -1.07 2.46
N PHE A 173 -10.97 0.18 2.76
CA PHE A 173 -10.45 0.87 3.94
C PHE A 173 -10.83 0.12 5.22
N ARG A 174 -12.11 -0.25 5.36
CA ARG A 174 -12.62 -1.01 6.51
C ARG A 174 -11.98 -2.38 6.66
N MET A 175 -11.93 -3.16 5.58
CA MET A 175 -11.31 -4.49 5.62
C MET A 175 -9.83 -4.42 5.99
N THR A 176 -9.10 -3.47 5.41
CA THR A 176 -7.68 -3.27 5.74
C THR A 176 -7.50 -2.83 7.19
N PHE A 177 -8.35 -1.93 7.71
CA PHE A 177 -8.34 -1.54 9.12
C PHE A 177 -8.52 -2.76 10.04
N TYR A 178 -9.47 -3.64 9.74
CA TYR A 178 -9.66 -4.88 10.50
C TYR A 178 -8.41 -5.77 10.43
N ALA A 179 -7.85 -5.99 9.24
CA ALA A 179 -6.64 -6.79 9.06
C ALA A 179 -5.46 -6.26 9.88
N GLN A 180 -5.23 -4.95 9.82
CA GLN A 180 -4.14 -4.30 10.53
C GLN A 180 -4.32 -4.30 12.04
N THR A 181 -5.53 -4.05 12.52
CA THR A 181 -5.85 -4.10 13.95
C THR A 181 -5.70 -5.53 14.51
N ILE A 182 -6.10 -6.55 13.74
CA ILE A 182 -5.89 -7.95 14.13
C ILE A 182 -4.40 -8.26 14.24
N LYS A 183 -3.60 -7.90 13.23
CA LYS A 183 -2.15 -8.12 13.24
C LYS A 183 -1.49 -7.40 14.40
N TYR A 184 -1.84 -6.13 14.62
CA TYR A 184 -1.27 -5.31 15.68
C TYR A 184 -1.60 -5.88 17.06
N ASN A 185 -2.87 -6.18 17.32
CA ASN A 185 -3.28 -6.77 18.59
C ASN A 185 -2.61 -8.12 18.84
N HIS A 186 -2.55 -9.00 17.82
CA HIS A 186 -1.86 -10.27 17.95
C HIS A 186 -0.38 -10.09 18.30
N TYR A 187 0.33 -9.20 17.59
CA TYR A 187 1.73 -8.88 17.86
C TYR A 187 1.95 -8.36 19.29
N LYS A 188 1.06 -7.49 19.79
CA LYS A 188 1.11 -6.96 21.16
C LYS A 188 0.68 -7.97 22.23
N GLY A 189 0.25 -9.18 21.84
CA GLY A 189 -0.32 -10.17 22.77
C GLY A 189 -1.72 -9.79 23.28
N ASN A 190 -2.38 -8.82 22.65
CA ASN A 190 -3.74 -8.41 22.94
C ASN A 190 -4.75 -9.38 22.31
N GLY A 191 -5.87 -9.59 22.98
CA GLY A 191 -6.98 -10.38 22.43
C GLY A 191 -7.59 -9.72 21.17
N ILE A 192 -8.04 -10.54 20.23
CA ILE A 192 -8.69 -10.08 18.98
C ILE A 192 -10.21 -10.30 18.96
N ILE A 193 -10.83 -10.58 20.11
CA ILE A 193 -12.25 -10.97 20.20
C ILE A 193 -13.15 -9.84 19.71
N ASP A 194 -12.99 -8.63 20.25
CA ASP A 194 -13.85 -7.49 19.93
C ASP A 194 -13.76 -7.09 18.45
N ILE A 195 -12.53 -7.09 17.91
CA ILE A 195 -12.31 -6.78 16.49
C ILE A 195 -12.88 -7.87 15.59
N SER A 196 -12.84 -9.13 16.03
CA SER A 196 -13.45 -10.26 15.31
C SER A 196 -14.98 -10.16 15.28
N ILE A 197 -15.62 -9.70 16.37
CA ILE A 197 -17.08 -9.50 16.41
C ILE A 197 -17.50 -8.42 15.40
N LYS A 198 -16.86 -7.25 15.45
CA LYS A 198 -17.13 -6.14 14.52
C LYS A 198 -16.91 -6.53 13.06
N LEU A 199 -15.84 -7.28 12.78
CA LEU A 199 -15.56 -7.80 11.44
C LEU A 199 -16.66 -8.76 10.95
N LYS A 200 -17.16 -9.65 11.82
CA LYS A 200 -18.25 -10.55 11.45
C LYS A 200 -19.50 -9.76 11.09
N GLU A 201 -19.89 -8.79 11.91
CA GLU A 201 -21.03 -7.89 11.66
C GLU A 201 -20.89 -7.15 10.32
N GLU A 202 -19.70 -6.58 10.04
CA GLU A 202 -19.43 -5.90 8.77
C GLU A 202 -19.65 -6.87 7.60
N VAL A 203 -19.07 -8.07 7.65
CA VAL A 203 -19.16 -9.07 6.56
C VAL A 203 -20.57 -9.64 6.40
N SER A 204 -21.35 -9.78 7.47
CA SER A 204 -22.77 -10.17 7.35
C SER A 204 -23.55 -9.16 6.52
N ASN A 205 -23.27 -7.86 6.75
CA ASN A 205 -23.99 -6.73 6.18
C ASN A 205 -23.42 -6.25 4.84
N LEU A 206 -22.26 -6.77 4.41
CA LEU A 206 -21.65 -6.45 3.13
C LEU A 206 -22.63 -6.74 1.97
N ASN A 207 -23.00 -5.69 1.24
CA ASN A 207 -23.81 -5.74 0.04
C ASN A 207 -22.98 -5.22 -1.15
N LEU A 208 -22.34 -6.13 -1.89
CA LEU A 208 -21.59 -5.77 -3.08
C LEU A 208 -22.54 -5.67 -4.27
N GLY A 209 -22.60 -4.52 -4.92
CA GLY A 209 -23.37 -4.36 -6.16
C GLY A 209 -22.91 -5.36 -7.24
N LEU A 210 -23.81 -5.80 -8.13
CA LEU A 210 -23.51 -6.82 -9.15
C LEU A 210 -22.54 -6.37 -10.27
N THR A 211 -22.09 -5.12 -10.25
CA THR A 211 -21.25 -4.55 -11.30
C THR A 211 -19.81 -5.05 -11.19
N LYS A 212 -19.54 -6.17 -11.86
CA LYS A 212 -18.21 -6.74 -12.16
C LYS A 212 -17.32 -5.81 -13.02
N GLN A 213 -17.43 -4.49 -12.93
CA GLN A 213 -16.46 -3.62 -13.59
C GLN A 213 -15.16 -3.68 -12.80
N MET A 214 -14.34 -4.67 -13.16
CA MET A 214 -12.92 -4.66 -12.84
C MET A 214 -12.32 -3.46 -13.58
N ILE A 215 -12.09 -2.37 -12.87
CA ILE A 215 -11.16 -1.36 -13.35
C ILE A 215 -9.81 -2.08 -13.39
N ASN A 216 -9.26 -2.26 -14.59
CA ASN A 216 -7.95 -2.85 -14.75
C ASN A 216 -6.93 -1.88 -14.14
N ILE A 217 -6.47 -2.16 -12.93
CA ILE A 217 -5.52 -1.34 -12.17
C ILE A 217 -4.15 -1.22 -12.86
N TYR A 218 -3.86 -2.12 -13.79
CA TYR A 218 -2.76 -2.03 -14.73
C TYR A 218 -3.34 -1.60 -16.06
N ARG A 219 -3.69 -0.31 -16.16
CA ARG A 219 -3.92 0.25 -17.49
C ARG A 219 -2.54 0.46 -18.11
N ASP A 220 -2.33 -0.11 -19.29
CA ASP A 220 -1.05 -0.01 -20.02
C ASP A 220 -0.66 1.43 -20.40
N ASP A 221 -1.56 2.39 -20.22
CA ASP A 221 -1.34 3.82 -20.46
C ASP A 221 -0.88 4.62 -19.23
N LEU A 222 -0.89 4.02 -18.03
CA LEU A 222 -0.41 4.64 -16.79
C LEU A 222 0.95 4.07 -16.38
N LEU A 223 1.76 4.93 -15.76
CA LEU A 223 3.08 4.56 -15.27
C LEU A 223 2.96 4.01 -13.85
N PHE A 224 3.49 2.82 -13.59
CA PHE A 224 3.49 2.27 -12.23
C PHE A 224 4.20 3.22 -11.24
N GLY A 225 3.57 3.48 -10.10
CA GLY A 225 4.08 4.39 -9.08
C GLY A 225 3.92 5.87 -9.41
N SER A 226 3.28 6.24 -10.53
CA SER A 226 2.94 7.64 -10.80
C SER A 226 1.73 8.06 -9.98
N TRP A 227 1.61 9.37 -9.71
CA TRP A 227 0.45 9.92 -9.00
C TRP A 227 -0.88 9.44 -9.59
N ASP A 228 -1.06 9.59 -10.90
CA ASP A 228 -2.28 9.18 -11.60
C ASP A 228 -2.58 7.69 -11.43
N GLN A 229 -1.56 6.83 -11.34
CA GLN A 229 -1.77 5.40 -11.13
C GLN A 229 -2.13 5.09 -9.68
N ILE A 230 -1.45 5.72 -8.73
CA ILE A 230 -1.59 5.42 -7.30
C ILE A 230 -2.74 6.16 -6.63
N SER A 231 -3.34 7.18 -7.23
CA SER A 231 -4.44 7.96 -6.63
C SER A 231 -5.84 7.51 -7.08
N ILE A 232 -5.95 6.75 -8.18
CA ILE A 232 -7.24 6.30 -8.75
C ILE A 232 -7.93 5.24 -7.88
N SER A 233 -9.24 5.37 -7.65
CA SER A 233 -10.00 4.30 -6.99
C SER A 233 -10.02 2.99 -7.80
N HIS A 234 -9.87 1.86 -7.10
CA HIS A 234 -9.81 0.55 -7.75
C HIS A 234 -11.18 -0.11 -7.93
N GLY A 235 -12.25 0.53 -7.45
CA GLY A 235 -13.62 0.04 -7.52
C GLY A 235 -13.94 -1.04 -6.47
N GLU A 236 -15.22 -1.10 -6.09
CA GLU A 236 -15.68 -1.84 -4.90
C GLU A 236 -15.32 -3.34 -4.90
N HIS A 237 -15.40 -4.02 -6.05
CA HIS A 237 -15.10 -5.46 -6.14
C HIS A 237 -13.63 -5.80 -5.95
N TYR A 238 -12.74 -5.04 -6.60
CA TYR A 238 -11.29 -5.24 -6.42
C TYR A 238 -10.90 -4.93 -4.98
N SER A 239 -11.40 -3.81 -4.48
CA SER A 239 -11.21 -3.31 -3.12
C SER A 239 -11.68 -4.33 -2.07
N ALA A 240 -12.87 -4.91 -2.21
CA ALA A 240 -13.38 -5.96 -1.33
C ALA A 240 -12.53 -7.23 -1.39
N ARG A 241 -12.12 -7.65 -2.58
CA ARG A 241 -11.29 -8.85 -2.79
C ARG A 241 -9.93 -8.75 -2.11
N VAL A 242 -9.23 -7.63 -2.31
CA VAL A 242 -7.93 -7.38 -1.67
C VAL A 242 -8.10 -7.26 -0.15
N GLY A 243 -9.08 -6.47 0.29
CA GLY A 243 -9.36 -6.28 1.71
C GLY A 243 -9.67 -7.59 2.45
N LEU A 244 -10.59 -8.40 1.93
CA LEU A 244 -10.95 -9.70 2.53
C LEU A 244 -9.78 -10.68 2.52
N THR A 245 -8.96 -10.68 1.46
CA THR A 245 -7.74 -11.50 1.41
C THR A 245 -6.78 -11.11 2.54
N ASN A 246 -6.55 -9.81 2.75
CA ASN A 246 -5.67 -9.31 3.81
C ASN A 246 -6.20 -9.68 5.21
N VAL A 247 -7.51 -9.58 5.43
CA VAL A 247 -8.16 -9.98 6.68
C VAL A 247 -7.98 -11.47 6.95
N LEU A 248 -8.19 -12.33 5.95
CA LEU A 248 -8.00 -13.78 6.10
C LEU A 248 -6.55 -14.11 6.48
N PHE A 249 -5.56 -13.48 5.84
CA PHE A 249 -4.17 -13.64 6.23
C PHE A 249 -3.90 -13.20 7.67
N ALA A 250 -4.40 -12.02 8.08
CA ALA A 250 -4.26 -11.54 9.45
C ALA A 250 -4.87 -12.51 10.49
N LEU A 251 -6.04 -13.08 10.20
CA LEU A 251 -6.68 -14.06 11.07
C LEU A 251 -5.92 -15.39 11.13
N CYS A 252 -5.28 -15.80 10.03
CA CYS A 252 -4.43 -17.00 9.99
C CYS A 252 -3.20 -16.81 10.88
N GLU A 253 -2.51 -15.68 10.74
CA GLU A 253 -1.38 -15.30 11.59
C GLU A 253 -1.80 -15.30 13.07
N ALA A 254 -2.98 -14.75 13.38
CA ALA A 254 -3.50 -14.69 14.74
C ALA A 254 -4.16 -15.99 15.27
N GLY A 255 -4.21 -17.07 14.48
CA GLY A 255 -4.82 -18.35 14.89
C GLY A 255 -6.35 -18.32 15.12
N SER A 256 -7.07 -17.39 14.48
CA SER A 256 -8.51 -17.14 14.74
C SER A 256 -9.44 -18.05 13.94
N VAL A 257 -9.35 -19.36 14.18
CA VAL A 257 -10.06 -20.40 13.41
C VAL A 257 -11.57 -20.12 13.26
N ASN A 258 -12.28 -19.88 14.36
CA ASN A 258 -13.73 -19.67 14.35
C ASN A 258 -14.15 -18.46 13.49
N THR A 259 -13.32 -17.42 13.44
CA THR A 259 -13.61 -16.22 12.63
C THR A 259 -13.29 -16.48 11.16
N ILE A 260 -12.21 -17.21 10.87
CA ILE A 260 -11.91 -17.66 9.51
C ILE A 260 -13.09 -18.46 8.94
N GLU A 261 -13.56 -19.48 9.64
CA GLU A 261 -14.69 -20.31 9.19
C GLU A 261 -15.95 -19.50 8.92
N TYR A 262 -16.24 -18.53 9.80
CA TYR A 262 -17.36 -17.62 9.62
C TYR A 262 -17.23 -16.83 8.32
N LEU A 263 -16.08 -16.20 8.08
CA LEU A 263 -15.84 -15.44 6.86
C LEU A 263 -15.93 -16.32 5.62
N LEU A 264 -15.33 -17.51 5.64
CA LEU A 264 -15.37 -18.43 4.49
C LEU A 264 -16.79 -18.81 4.08
N LYS A 265 -17.72 -18.95 5.04
CA LYS A 265 -19.15 -19.21 4.77
C LYS A 265 -19.85 -18.02 4.10
N HIS A 266 -19.43 -16.80 4.41
CA HIS A 266 -20.08 -15.58 3.93
C HIS A 266 -19.40 -14.99 2.69
N VAL A 267 -18.13 -15.30 2.44
CA VAL A 267 -17.37 -14.76 1.31
C VAL A 267 -17.72 -15.45 -0.01
N ASP A 268 -18.10 -16.74 0.04
CA ASP A 268 -18.48 -17.53 -1.15
C ASP A 268 -19.62 -16.88 -1.95
N LYS A 269 -20.55 -16.18 -1.28
CA LYS A 269 -21.69 -15.51 -1.94
C LYS A 269 -21.27 -14.37 -2.85
N TYR A 270 -20.07 -13.82 -2.67
CA TYR A 270 -19.55 -12.68 -3.43
C TYR A 270 -18.82 -13.08 -4.71
N LYS A 271 -18.60 -14.39 -4.97
CA LYS A 271 -17.91 -14.90 -6.18
C LYS A 271 -16.62 -14.15 -6.50
N LEU A 272 -15.78 -13.92 -5.48
CA LEU A 272 -14.52 -13.19 -5.62
C LEU A 272 -13.51 -14.07 -6.37
N GLU A 273 -13.47 -13.95 -7.69
CA GLU A 273 -12.56 -14.67 -8.57
C GLU A 273 -11.11 -14.19 -8.34
N ASN A 274 -10.34 -14.96 -7.54
CA ASN A 274 -8.90 -14.78 -7.36
C ASN A 274 -8.23 -16.12 -7.02
N LYS A 275 -7.30 -16.56 -7.87
CA LYS A 275 -6.60 -17.85 -7.70
C LYS A 275 -5.85 -17.97 -6.37
N ARG A 276 -5.23 -16.89 -5.87
CA ARG A 276 -4.55 -16.87 -4.56
C ARG A 276 -5.54 -16.98 -3.42
N LEU A 277 -6.64 -16.23 -3.48
CA LEU A 277 -7.70 -16.32 -2.47
C LEU A 277 -8.33 -17.71 -2.47
N ILE A 278 -8.69 -18.25 -3.64
CA ILE A 278 -9.25 -19.60 -3.79
C ILE A 278 -8.29 -20.67 -3.25
N SER A 279 -6.99 -20.56 -3.55
CA SER A 279 -5.96 -21.48 -3.06
C SER A 279 -5.77 -21.38 -1.54
N LEU A 280 -5.76 -20.17 -0.98
CA LEU A 280 -5.71 -19.93 0.47
C LEU A 280 -6.92 -20.56 1.15
N ILE A 281 -8.13 -20.27 0.65
CA ILE A 281 -9.39 -20.82 1.16
C ILE A 281 -9.37 -22.36 1.10
N GLY A 282 -8.91 -22.94 0.00
CA GLY A 282 -8.77 -24.39 -0.15
C GLY A 282 -7.85 -24.99 0.92
N THR A 283 -6.68 -24.40 1.12
CA THR A 283 -5.70 -24.81 2.15
C THR A 283 -6.27 -24.69 3.57
N LEU A 284 -6.97 -23.58 3.86
CA LEU A 284 -7.59 -23.39 5.17
C LEU A 284 -8.68 -24.43 5.43
N ARG A 285 -9.52 -24.72 4.42
CA ARG A 285 -10.57 -25.73 4.54
C ARG A 285 -10.05 -27.15 4.70
N SER A 286 -8.87 -27.48 4.16
CA SER A 286 -8.27 -28.81 4.36
C SER A 286 -7.67 -28.98 5.75
N ASN A 287 -7.13 -27.91 6.33
CA ASN A 287 -6.46 -27.95 7.64
C ASN A 287 -7.43 -27.80 8.84
N LEU A 288 -8.67 -27.36 8.58
CA LEU A 288 -9.72 -27.20 9.58
C LEU A 288 -10.68 -28.41 9.68
N LYS A 289 -10.48 -29.45 8.87
CA LYS A 289 -11.20 -30.74 8.94
C LYS A 289 -10.45 -31.72 9.81
#